data_AF-A0A6V8PTS3-F1
#
_entry.id   AF-A0A6V8PTS3-F1
#
_cell.length_a   1.000
_cell.length_b   1.000
_cell.length_c   1.000
_cell.angle_alpha   90.00
_cell.angle_beta   90.00
_cell.angle_gamma   90.00
#
_symmetry.space_group_name_H-M   'P 1'
#
loop_
_entity.id
_entity.type
_entity.pdbx_description
1 polymer ?
#
loop_
_entity_poly.entity_id
_entity_poly.type
_entity_poly.pdbx_seq_one_letter_code
_entity_poly.pdbx_strand_id
1 'polypeptide(L)'
;AAKTIKRYLDGVDLHQGRSLSVPEDQIAEYEGLRVRKARRSQVPLRPVTERGRDFQEVQLVLSDDAARNEAERCLGCSACCECRECEKVCGPRAIFHDMVDEVLDLEVGSVILSPGFEVFDPLHKGEYGFGHLPNVLTSIQFERMLSASGPYQGHVVRPSDHPEPQRIAFI
;
A
#
# COMPACT_ATOMS: atom_id res chain seq x y z
N ALA A 1 6.80 10.00 -17.85
CA ALA A 1 5.37 9.81 -18.21
C ALA A 1 4.83 10.86 -19.19
N ALA A 2 4.94 12.17 -18.89
CA ALA A 2 4.35 13.24 -19.72
C ALA A 2 4.80 13.25 -21.19
N LYS A 3 6.09 13.02 -21.47
CA LYS A 3 6.62 12.90 -22.85
C LYS A 3 6.01 11.72 -23.62
N THR A 4 5.70 10.62 -22.94
CA THR A 4 5.07 9.44 -23.57
C THR A 4 3.59 9.70 -23.86
N ILE A 5 2.88 10.36 -22.95
CA ILE A 5 1.48 10.77 -23.16
C ILE A 5 1.39 11.76 -24.32
N LYS A 6 2.27 12.77 -24.36
CA LYS A 6 2.34 13.73 -25.46
C LYS A 6 2.60 13.03 -26.80
N ARG A 7 3.62 12.16 -26.89
CA ARG A 7 3.90 11.41 -28.12
C ARG A 7 2.74 10.53 -28.56
N TYR A 8 2.03 9.90 -27.62
CA TYR A 8 0.84 9.12 -27.91
C TYR A 8 -0.30 9.99 -28.48
N LEU A 9 -0.55 11.16 -27.88
CA LEU A 9 -1.56 12.10 -28.36
C LEU A 9 -1.19 12.73 -29.71
N ASP A 10 0.11 12.94 -29.95
CA ASP A 10 0.65 13.50 -31.19
C ASP A 10 0.83 12.44 -32.30
N GLY A 11 0.53 11.16 -32.03
CA GLY A 11 0.69 10.06 -32.99
C GLY A 11 2.14 9.74 -33.37
N VAL A 12 3.10 10.14 -32.53
CA VAL A 12 4.54 9.96 -32.75
C VAL A 12 5.00 8.65 -32.12
N ASP A 13 5.97 7.97 -32.76
CA ASP A 13 6.57 6.74 -32.25
C ASP A 13 7.10 6.91 -30.81
N LEU A 14 6.58 6.06 -29.92
CA LEU A 14 6.87 6.07 -28.48
C LEU A 14 8.32 5.67 -28.18
N HIS A 15 8.96 4.92 -29.08
CA HIS A 15 10.27 4.31 -28.86
C HIS A 15 11.42 5.07 -29.51
N GLN A 16 11.12 6.00 -30.42
CA GLN A 16 12.12 6.76 -31.16
C GLN A 16 13.09 7.49 -30.22
N GLY A 17 14.39 7.18 -30.37
CA GLY A 17 15.49 7.80 -29.64
C GLY A 17 15.66 7.34 -28.18
N ARG A 18 15.03 6.23 -27.77
CA ARG A 18 15.22 5.65 -26.43
C ARG A 18 16.07 4.38 -26.53
N SER A 19 17.32 4.43 -26.07
CA SER A 19 18.13 3.23 -25.85
C SER A 19 18.09 2.85 -24.37
N LEU A 20 17.52 1.68 -24.07
CA LEU A 20 17.42 1.09 -22.73
C LEU A 20 18.46 -0.03 -22.58
N SER A 21 19.74 0.29 -22.65
CA SER A 21 20.80 -0.65 -22.33
C SER A 21 21.73 -0.02 -21.31
N VAL A 22 21.75 -0.58 -20.11
CA VAL A 22 22.76 -0.26 -19.10
C VAL A 22 24.01 -1.08 -19.44
N PRO A 23 25.21 -0.49 -19.46
CA PRO A 23 26.46 -1.23 -19.60
C PRO A 23 26.59 -2.31 -18.53
N GLU A 24 26.94 -3.55 -18.92
CA GLU A 24 26.94 -4.73 -18.03
C GLU A 24 27.86 -4.56 -16.82
N ASP A 25 28.91 -3.75 -16.94
CA ASP A 25 29.86 -3.41 -15.88
C ASP A 25 29.26 -2.57 -14.73
N GLN A 26 28.06 -2.03 -14.92
CA GLN A 26 27.39 -1.16 -13.96
C GLN A 26 26.22 -1.84 -13.23
N ILE A 27 25.98 -3.12 -13.49
CA ILE A 27 24.95 -3.89 -12.80
C ILE A 27 25.57 -4.50 -11.54
N ALA A 28 25.12 -4.07 -10.35
CA ALA A 28 25.56 -4.65 -9.09
C ALA A 28 25.12 -6.13 -8.99
N GLU A 29 26.05 -7.01 -8.63
CA GLU A 29 25.74 -8.42 -8.39
C GLU A 29 24.91 -8.57 -7.11
N TYR A 30 23.61 -8.77 -7.26
CA TYR A 30 22.73 -9.12 -6.15
C TYR A 30 22.94 -10.60 -5.77
N GLU A 31 23.96 -10.87 -4.96
CA GLU A 31 24.16 -12.21 -4.39
C GLU A 31 23.07 -12.52 -3.34
N GLY A 32 22.00 -13.14 -3.83
CA GLY A 32 21.58 -14.43 -3.28
C GLY A 32 20.96 -14.44 -1.88
N LEU A 33 19.89 -13.66 -1.65
CA LEU A 33 18.90 -14.07 -0.64
C LEU A 33 18.25 -15.37 -1.15
N ARG A 34 18.84 -16.52 -0.82
CA ARG A 34 18.35 -17.86 -1.17
C ARG A 34 17.13 -18.19 -0.31
N VAL A 35 16.03 -17.50 -0.58
CA VAL A 35 14.76 -17.87 0.02
C VAL A 35 14.28 -19.14 -0.67
N ARG A 36 14.07 -20.20 0.11
CA ARG A 36 13.46 -21.43 -0.40
C ARG A 36 12.06 -21.07 -0.87
N LYS A 37 11.87 -20.97 -2.19
CA LYS A 37 10.54 -20.75 -2.79
C LYS A 37 9.62 -21.87 -2.34
N ALA A 38 8.71 -21.55 -1.43
CA ALA A 38 7.66 -22.44 -0.96
C ALA A 38 6.34 -22.02 -1.60
N ARG A 39 5.48 -22.99 -1.89
CA ARG A 39 4.10 -22.69 -2.28
C ARG A 39 3.39 -22.07 -1.08
N ARG A 40 2.54 -21.08 -1.34
CA ARG A 40 1.65 -20.50 -0.34
C ARG A 40 0.83 -21.59 0.34
N SER A 41 0.71 -21.51 1.66
CA SER A 41 -0.19 -22.38 2.43
C SER A 41 -1.62 -22.24 1.91
N GLN A 42 -2.25 -23.35 1.55
CA GLN A 42 -3.63 -23.36 1.07
C GLN A 42 -4.57 -23.27 2.26
N VAL A 43 -5.50 -22.31 2.20
CA VAL A 43 -6.54 -22.17 3.21
C VAL A 43 -7.52 -23.33 3.03
N PRO A 44 -7.72 -24.19 4.05
CA PRO A 44 -8.67 -25.28 3.94
C PRO A 44 -10.07 -24.72 3.74
N LEU A 45 -10.84 -25.36 2.88
CA LEU A 45 -12.21 -24.96 2.61
C LEU A 45 -13.16 -26.04 3.15
N ARG A 46 -14.28 -25.63 3.74
CA ARG A 46 -15.35 -26.58 4.12
C ARG A 46 -15.79 -27.42 2.92
N PRO A 47 -16.22 -28.67 3.06
CA PRO A 47 -16.73 -29.45 1.93
C PRO A 47 -17.90 -28.76 1.23
N VAL A 48 -17.91 -28.74 -0.10
CA VAL A 48 -18.95 -28.04 -0.89
C VAL A 48 -20.36 -28.53 -0.55
N THR A 49 -20.51 -29.80 -0.20
CA THR A 49 -21.78 -30.44 0.20
C THR A 49 -22.40 -29.88 1.48
N GLU A 50 -21.59 -29.22 2.30
CA GLU A 50 -22.02 -28.60 3.56
C GLU A 50 -22.26 -27.09 3.42
N ARG A 51 -21.66 -26.47 2.40
CA ARG A 51 -21.81 -25.03 2.12
C ARG A 51 -23.26 -24.77 1.67
N GLY A 52 -24.00 -23.95 2.41
CA GLY A 52 -25.39 -23.58 2.10
C GLY A 52 -26.46 -24.20 2.98
N ARG A 53 -26.09 -25.07 3.94
CA ARG A 53 -26.99 -25.51 5.02
C ARG A 53 -27.03 -24.54 6.20
N ASP A 54 -26.02 -23.69 6.28
CA ASP A 54 -25.81 -22.72 7.35
C ASP A 54 -25.01 -21.52 6.81
N PHE A 55 -24.79 -20.53 7.67
CA PHE A 55 -23.98 -19.35 7.40
C PHE A 55 -22.57 -19.45 8.01
N GLN A 56 -22.09 -20.66 8.33
CA GLN A 56 -20.75 -20.82 8.88
C GLN A 56 -19.68 -20.65 7.78
N GLU A 57 -18.50 -20.18 8.19
CA GLU A 57 -17.45 -19.74 7.29
C GLU A 57 -16.94 -20.84 6.35
N VAL A 58 -16.79 -20.51 5.07
CA VAL A 58 -16.35 -21.45 4.03
C VAL A 58 -14.84 -21.64 4.04
N GLN A 59 -14.11 -20.55 4.31
CA GLN A 59 -12.66 -20.56 4.47
C GLN A 59 -12.36 -20.85 5.94
N LEU A 60 -11.77 -22.00 6.19
CA LEU A 60 -11.39 -22.39 7.54
C LEU A 60 -10.05 -21.78 7.90
N VAL A 61 -9.77 -21.71 9.20
CA VAL A 61 -8.48 -21.21 9.69
C VAL A 61 -7.35 -22.15 9.26
N LEU A 62 -6.19 -21.59 8.95
CA LEU A 62 -4.97 -22.37 8.75
C LEU A 62 -4.63 -23.14 10.03
N SER A 63 -4.02 -24.32 9.90
CA SER A 63 -3.40 -24.95 11.07
C SER A 63 -2.29 -24.06 11.60
N ASP A 64 -2.02 -24.13 12.90
CA ASP A 64 -0.94 -23.38 13.56
C ASP A 64 0.40 -23.51 12.81
N ASP A 65 0.73 -24.72 12.37
CA ASP A 65 1.95 -24.97 11.59
C ASP A 65 1.91 -24.33 10.20
N ALA A 66 0.77 -24.38 9.51
CA ALA A 66 0.63 -23.75 8.19
C ALA A 66 0.64 -22.21 8.28
N ALA A 67 0.10 -21.66 9.35
CA ALA A 67 0.12 -20.24 9.66
C ALA A 67 1.53 -19.76 10.01
N ARG A 68 2.26 -20.49 10.86
CA ARG A 68 3.67 -20.22 11.20
C ARG A 68 4.56 -20.28 9.97
N ASN A 69 4.44 -21.34 9.16
CA ASN A 69 5.20 -21.48 7.91
C ASN A 69 4.90 -20.35 6.91
N GLU A 70 3.64 -19.91 6.81
CA GLU A 70 3.26 -18.79 5.93
C GLU A 70 3.77 -17.44 6.47
N ALA A 71 3.80 -17.26 7.79
CA ALA A 71 4.37 -16.07 8.43
C ALA A 71 5.90 -16.03 8.29
N GLU A 72 6.60 -17.16 8.43
CA GLU A 72 8.04 -17.28 8.16
C GLU A 72 8.37 -17.06 6.67
N ARG A 73 7.42 -17.32 5.78
CA ARG A 73 7.51 -16.97 4.35
C ARG A 73 7.29 -15.48 4.09
N CYS A 74 6.69 -14.73 5.03
CA CYS A 74 6.40 -13.31 4.85
C CYS A 74 7.69 -12.48 4.84
N LEU A 75 7.90 -11.71 3.77
CA LEU A 75 9.13 -10.93 3.58
C LEU A 75 9.14 -9.60 4.36
N GLY A 76 8.14 -9.30 5.20
CA GLY A 76 8.13 -8.09 6.05
C GLY A 76 7.92 -6.78 5.26
N CYS A 77 6.79 -6.65 4.58
CA CYS A 77 6.51 -5.56 3.63
C CYS A 77 5.86 -4.29 4.25
N SER A 78 6.31 -3.80 5.41
CA SER A 78 5.79 -2.52 5.93
C SER A 78 6.51 -1.29 5.37
N ALA A 79 7.71 -1.43 4.80
CA ALA A 79 8.49 -0.32 4.23
C ALA A 79 9.31 -0.66 2.96
N CYS A 80 9.04 -1.81 2.30
CA CYS A 80 9.89 -2.45 1.28
C CYS A 80 11.21 -3.01 1.84
N CYS A 81 11.41 -4.32 1.66
CA CYS A 81 12.62 -5.06 2.06
C CYS A 81 13.45 -5.52 0.85
N GLU A 82 13.24 -4.90 -0.32
CA GLU A 82 13.90 -5.25 -1.60
C GLU A 82 13.74 -6.72 -2.03
N CYS A 83 12.66 -7.38 -1.61
CA CYS A 83 12.37 -8.76 -2.03
C CYS A 83 12.05 -8.94 -3.53
N ARG A 84 11.80 -7.83 -4.25
CA ARG A 84 11.43 -7.77 -5.68
C ARG A 84 10.20 -8.61 -6.07
N GLU A 85 9.35 -8.98 -5.12
CA GLU A 85 8.12 -9.72 -5.44
C GLU A 85 7.10 -8.87 -6.19
N CYS A 86 7.04 -7.57 -5.87
CA CYS A 86 6.20 -6.61 -6.58
C CYS A 86 6.54 -6.55 -8.07
N GLU A 87 7.83 -6.57 -8.44
CA GLU A 87 8.30 -6.61 -9.83
C GLU A 87 7.81 -7.88 -10.55
N LYS A 88 7.95 -9.06 -9.91
CA LYS A 88 7.58 -10.35 -10.49
C LYS A 88 6.09 -10.45 -10.79
N VAL A 89 5.22 -9.89 -9.94
CA VAL A 89 3.77 -9.94 -10.13
C VAL A 89 3.25 -8.83 -11.04
N CYS A 90 4.07 -7.83 -11.36
CA CYS A 90 3.70 -6.71 -12.20
C CYS A 90 3.64 -7.12 -13.67
N GLY A 91 2.47 -7.55 -14.15
CA GLY A 91 2.25 -7.88 -15.58
C GLY A 91 2.71 -6.78 -16.55
N PRO A 92 2.43 -5.49 -16.29
CA PRO A 92 2.92 -4.38 -17.12
C PRO A 92 4.44 -4.16 -17.07
N ARG A 93 5.16 -4.75 -16.11
CA ARG A 93 6.59 -4.52 -15.85
C ARG A 93 6.92 -3.04 -15.60
N ALA A 94 6.10 -2.38 -14.78
CA ALA A 94 6.20 -0.95 -14.50
C ALA A 94 7.11 -0.59 -13.32
N ILE A 95 7.48 -1.57 -12.49
CA ILE A 95 8.31 -1.36 -11.30
C ILE A 95 9.78 -1.43 -11.71
N PHE A 96 10.52 -0.35 -11.45
CA PHE A 96 11.94 -0.24 -11.77
C PHE A 96 12.68 0.29 -10.55
N HIS A 97 13.41 -0.60 -9.86
CA HIS A 97 14.10 -0.28 -8.62
C HIS A 97 15.37 0.56 -8.82
N ASP A 98 15.92 0.58 -10.04
CA ASP A 98 17.12 1.34 -10.37
C ASP A 98 16.79 2.76 -10.90
N MET A 99 15.56 3.23 -10.66
CA MET A 99 15.15 4.58 -11.02
C MET A 99 15.89 5.61 -10.16
N VAL A 100 16.51 6.60 -10.81
CA VAL A 100 17.21 7.71 -10.15
C VAL A 100 16.48 9.02 -10.39
N ASP A 101 16.73 10.00 -9.51
CA ASP A 101 16.17 11.34 -9.63
C ASP A 101 16.73 12.06 -10.88
N GLU A 102 15.89 12.87 -11.51
CA GLU A 102 16.26 13.73 -12.65
C GLU A 102 16.00 15.20 -12.31
N VAL A 103 16.97 16.06 -12.57
CA VAL A 103 16.79 17.52 -12.51
C VAL A 103 16.33 18.01 -13.88
N LEU A 104 15.24 18.78 -13.91
CA LEU A 104 14.66 19.30 -15.14
C LEU A 104 14.70 20.83 -15.13
N ASP A 105 15.39 21.41 -16.11
CA ASP A 105 15.33 22.84 -16.38
C ASP A 105 14.11 23.15 -17.27
N LEU A 106 13.21 23.98 -16.76
CA LEU A 106 11.97 24.35 -17.44
C LEU A 106 11.89 25.87 -17.54
N GLU A 107 11.75 26.38 -18.78
CA GLU A 107 11.43 27.78 -19.01
C GLU A 107 9.92 27.98 -18.87
N VAL A 108 9.51 28.74 -17.85
CA VAL A 108 8.09 29.02 -17.56
C VAL A 108 7.85 30.51 -17.47
N GLY A 109 6.68 30.97 -17.94
CA GLY A 109 6.29 32.38 -17.86
C GLY A 109 5.73 32.81 -16.50
N SER A 110 5.23 31.86 -15.70
CA SER A 110 4.64 32.11 -14.38
C SER A 110 4.61 30.84 -13.52
N VAL A 111 4.59 31.01 -12.20
CA VAL A 111 4.48 29.93 -11.22
C VAL A 111 3.26 30.18 -10.33
N ILE A 112 2.45 29.13 -10.09
CA ILE A 112 1.32 29.16 -9.16
C ILE A 112 1.70 28.35 -7.92
N LEU A 113 1.59 28.94 -6.73
CA LEU A 113 1.83 28.26 -5.47
C LEU A 113 0.52 27.74 -4.89
N SER A 114 0.41 26.42 -4.73
CA SER A 114 -0.73 25.76 -4.09
C SER A 114 -0.30 24.58 -3.21
N PRO A 115 0.58 24.79 -2.19
CA PRO A 115 1.14 23.70 -1.38
C PRO A 115 0.14 23.07 -0.38
N GLY A 116 -1.04 23.67 -0.18
CA GLY A 116 -2.04 23.19 0.78
C GLY A 116 -1.77 23.67 2.21
N PHE A 117 -2.13 22.84 3.20
CA PHE A 117 -1.93 23.11 4.62
C PHE A 117 -1.57 21.82 5.37
N GLU A 118 -0.96 21.96 6.54
CA GLU A 118 -0.68 20.85 7.45
C GLU A 118 -1.69 20.80 8.60
N VAL A 119 -2.00 19.59 9.06
CA VAL A 119 -2.92 19.39 10.19
C VAL A 119 -2.20 19.73 11.49
N PHE A 120 -2.91 20.37 12.41
CA PHE A 120 -2.40 20.62 13.76
C PHE A 120 -2.02 19.30 14.46
N ASP A 121 -0.84 19.25 15.08
CA ASP A 121 -0.43 18.13 15.93
C ASP A 121 -1.12 18.22 17.30
N PRO A 122 -2.10 17.35 17.61
CA PRO A 122 -2.86 17.40 18.86
C PRO A 122 -2.03 16.98 20.08
N LEU A 123 -0.83 16.45 19.92
CA LEU A 123 0.07 16.15 21.04
C LEU A 123 0.47 17.42 21.82
N HIS A 124 0.42 18.59 21.19
CA HIS A 124 0.61 19.87 21.87
C HIS A 124 -0.55 20.23 22.83
N LYS A 125 -1.68 19.51 22.76
CA LYS A 125 -2.87 19.67 23.60
C LYS A 125 -3.12 18.40 24.41
N GLY A 126 -2.16 18.08 25.26
CA GLY A 126 -2.18 16.87 26.10
C GLY A 126 -3.42 16.73 26.98
N GLU A 127 -4.10 17.83 27.33
CA GLU A 127 -5.35 17.82 28.08
C GLU A 127 -6.48 17.05 27.39
N TYR A 128 -6.43 16.89 26.06
CA TYR A 128 -7.41 16.13 25.29
C TYR A 128 -7.05 14.64 25.14
N GLY A 129 -5.87 14.22 25.58
CA GLY A 129 -5.49 12.80 25.65
C GLY A 129 -5.22 12.12 24.30
N PHE A 130 -5.03 12.87 23.22
CA PHE A 130 -4.62 12.31 21.92
C PHE A 130 -3.29 11.55 22.05
N GLY A 131 -3.19 10.36 21.46
CA GLY A 131 -2.02 9.48 21.59
C GLY A 131 -1.99 8.61 22.85
N HIS A 132 -2.78 8.95 23.88
CA HIS A 132 -2.92 8.14 25.11
C HIS A 132 -4.27 7.43 25.20
N LEU A 133 -5.34 8.10 24.79
CA LEU A 133 -6.69 7.55 24.75
C LEU A 133 -7.00 7.05 23.34
N PRO A 134 -7.25 5.73 23.14
CA PRO A 134 -7.38 5.14 21.80
C PRO A 134 -8.58 5.64 20.99
N ASN A 135 -9.58 6.24 21.65
CA ASN A 135 -10.80 6.75 21.03
C ASN A 135 -10.80 8.27 20.82
N VAL A 136 -9.67 8.95 21.08
CA VAL A 136 -9.49 10.37 20.76
C VAL A 136 -8.81 10.47 19.40
N LEU A 137 -9.48 11.13 18.46
CA LEU A 137 -9.09 11.18 17.05
C LEU A 137 -9.04 12.62 16.55
N THR A 138 -8.24 12.85 15.53
CA THR A 138 -8.27 14.12 14.80
C THR A 138 -9.45 14.15 13.82
N SER A 139 -9.85 15.35 13.41
CA SER A 139 -10.87 15.54 12.37
C SER A 139 -10.52 14.78 11.08
N ILE A 140 -9.24 14.81 10.66
CA ILE A 140 -8.78 14.11 9.45
C ILE A 140 -8.81 12.59 9.61
N GLN A 141 -8.46 12.06 10.78
CA GLN A 141 -8.60 10.62 11.04
C GLN A 141 -10.07 10.19 10.98
N PHE A 142 -10.96 11.00 11.56
CA PHE A 142 -12.41 10.75 11.52
C PHE A 142 -12.96 10.77 10.09
N GLU A 143 -12.57 11.74 9.26
CA GLU A 143 -12.92 11.79 7.83
C GLU A 143 -12.41 10.56 7.06
N ARG A 144 -11.22 10.06 7.37
CA ARG A 144 -10.73 8.79 6.77
C ARG A 144 -11.61 7.61 7.16
N MET A 145 -12.21 7.57 8.35
CA MET A 145 -13.16 6.52 8.74
C MET A 145 -14.47 6.63 7.94
N LEU A 146 -14.98 7.84 7.75
CA LEU A 146 -16.21 8.13 7.00
C LEU A 146 -16.08 7.88 5.49
N SER A 147 -14.86 7.94 4.95
CA SER A 147 -14.59 7.64 3.55
C SER A 147 -15.00 6.21 3.19
N ALA A 148 -15.78 6.03 2.12
CA ALA A 148 -16.14 4.71 1.59
C ALA A 148 -14.92 3.87 1.16
N SER A 149 -13.84 4.52 0.70
CA SER A 149 -12.53 3.91 0.44
C SER A 149 -11.57 3.97 1.65
N GLY A 150 -12.11 4.28 2.82
CA GLY A 150 -11.39 4.34 4.08
C GLY A 150 -11.12 2.96 4.66
N PRO A 151 -10.30 2.88 5.72
CA PRO A 151 -9.95 1.62 6.38
C PRO A 151 -11.17 0.87 6.93
N TYR A 152 -12.25 1.59 7.24
CA TYR A 152 -13.50 1.02 7.78
C TYR A 152 -14.67 1.11 6.79
N GLN A 153 -14.38 1.36 5.50
CA GLN A 153 -15.39 1.39 4.43
C GLN A 153 -16.58 2.34 4.69
N GLY A 154 -16.33 3.43 5.41
CA GLY A 154 -17.35 4.42 5.77
C GLY A 154 -18.03 4.18 7.12
N HIS A 155 -17.71 3.09 7.83
CA HIS A 155 -18.25 2.81 9.16
C HIS A 155 -17.44 3.50 10.25
N VAL A 156 -18.11 4.29 11.08
CA VAL A 156 -17.49 4.90 12.26
C VAL A 156 -17.40 3.85 13.35
N VAL A 157 -16.17 3.50 13.73
CA VAL A 157 -15.89 2.53 14.79
C VAL A 157 -14.99 3.14 15.85
N ARG A 158 -15.12 2.67 17.09
CA ARG A 158 -14.16 3.00 18.15
C ARG A 158 -12.85 2.24 17.92
N PRO A 159 -11.69 2.88 17.76
CA PRO A 159 -10.43 2.16 17.51
C PRO A 159 -10.00 1.23 18.64
N SER A 160 -10.47 1.45 19.87
CA SER A 160 -10.12 0.60 21.00
C SER A 160 -10.69 -0.82 20.91
N ASP A 161 -11.90 -0.97 20.37
CA ASP A 161 -12.66 -2.20 20.47
C ASP A 161 -13.45 -2.56 19.19
N HIS A 162 -13.64 -1.61 18.27
CA HIS A 162 -14.30 -1.71 16.97
C HIS A 162 -15.85 -1.67 16.87
N PRO A 163 -16.67 -1.65 17.94
CA PRO A 163 -18.08 -1.30 17.82
C PRO A 163 -18.31 0.14 17.36
N GLU A 164 -19.50 0.37 16.80
CA GLU A 164 -19.99 1.70 16.48
C GLU A 164 -20.22 2.52 17.77
N PRO A 165 -19.73 3.77 17.85
CA PRO A 165 -19.97 4.62 19.00
C PRO A 165 -21.42 5.10 19.04
N GLN A 166 -22.08 4.92 20.18
CA GLN A 166 -23.43 5.47 20.39
C GLN A 166 -23.44 6.98 20.69
N ARG A 167 -22.29 7.54 21.09
CA ARG A 167 -22.12 8.94 21.49
C ARG A 167 -20.76 9.43 21.01
N ILE A 168 -20.76 10.62 20.41
CA ILE A 168 -19.57 11.30 19.87
C ILE A 168 -19.54 12.73 20.41
N ALA A 169 -18.35 13.24 20.74
CA ALA A 169 -18.13 14.63 21.11
C ALA A 169 -17.13 15.27 20.14
N PHE A 170 -17.41 16.50 19.72
CA PHE A 170 -16.49 17.36 18.98
C PHE A 170 -16.01 18.48 19.91
N ILE A 171 -14.71 18.76 19.88
CA ILE A 171 -14.04 19.76 20.72
C ILE A 171 -13.37 20.78 19.80
#